data_AF-W1Y959-F1
#
_entry.id   AF-W1Y959-F1
#
_cell.length_a   1.000
_cell.length_b   1.000
_cell.length_c   1.000
_cell.angle_alpha   90.00
_cell.angle_beta   90.00
_cell.angle_gamma   90.00
#
_symmetry.space_group_name_H-M   'P 1'
#
loop_
_entity.id
_entity.type
_entity.pdbx_description
1 polymer ?
#
loop_
_entity_poly.entity_id
_entity_poly.type
_entity_poly.pdbx_seq_one_letter_code
_entity_poly.pdbx_strand_id
1 'polypeptide(L)'
;EVREEMRSLGSYIALNLEGSSQERTFSLSIAENLIAKIQSETDMPIVIVYGPKGEDKARALVDCYNNVYRLSLSPSIKRSAAIIKDAYMA
;
A
#
# COMPACT_ATOMS: atom_id res chain seq x y z
N GLU A 1 -3.49 14.90 8.87
CA GLU A 1 -3.71 14.59 7.45
C GLU A 1 -3.83 13.08 7.20
N VAL A 2 -2.77 12.27 7.29
CA VAL A 2 -2.83 10.81 6.99
C VAL A 2 -3.88 10.09 7.82
N ARG A 3 -3.87 10.30 9.14
CA ARG A 3 -4.86 9.70 10.05
C ARG A 3 -6.30 10.10 9.72
N GLU A 4 -6.52 11.33 9.24
CA GLU A 4 -7.87 11.78 8.86
C GLU A 4 -8.34 11.05 7.60
N GLU A 5 -7.45 10.93 6.61
CA GLU A 5 -7.74 10.26 5.35
C GLU A 5 -7.96 8.75 5.51
N MET A 6 -7.15 8.09 6.35
CA MET A 6 -7.25 6.65 6.58
C MET A 6 -8.32 6.29 7.62
N ARG A 7 -8.94 7.27 8.30
CA ARG A 7 -9.89 7.02 9.40
C ARG A 7 -11.04 6.08 8.99
N SER A 8 -11.56 6.24 7.77
CA SER A 8 -12.69 5.45 7.27
C SER A 8 -12.35 3.98 6.99
N LEU A 9 -11.07 3.64 6.84
CA LEU A 9 -10.62 2.27 6.56
C LEU A 9 -10.65 1.39 7.82
N GLY A 10 -10.60 1.98 9.01
CA GLY A 10 -10.44 1.22 10.25
C GLY A 10 -9.08 0.53 10.31
N SER A 11 -9.04 -0.75 10.67
CA SER A 11 -7.81 -1.55 10.67
C SER A 11 -7.42 -1.92 9.24
N TYR A 12 -6.14 -1.75 8.88
CA TYR A 12 -5.63 -2.04 7.54
C TYR A 12 -4.23 -2.66 7.58
N ILE A 13 -3.86 -3.31 6.48
CA ILE A 13 -2.50 -3.81 6.20
C ILE A 13 -1.77 -2.75 5.38
N ALA A 14 -0.58 -2.35 5.78
CA ALA A 14 0.30 -1.52 4.97
C ALA A 14 1.27 -2.39 4.16
N LEU A 15 1.45 -2.11 2.87
CA LEU A 15 2.41 -2.85 2.03
C LEU A 15 3.39 -1.88 1.37
N ASN A 16 4.68 -2.05 1.66
CA ASN A 16 5.74 -1.44 0.87
C ASN A 16 6.27 -2.45 -0.17
N LEU A 17 6.20 -2.07 -1.44
CA LEU A 17 6.62 -2.90 -2.57
C LEU A 17 7.94 -2.43 -3.19
N GLU A 18 8.49 -1.32 -2.69
CA GLU A 18 9.69 -0.67 -3.21
C GLU A 18 10.91 -0.95 -2.32
N GLY A 19 12.04 -1.25 -2.95
CA GLY A 19 13.33 -1.43 -2.29
C GLY A 19 14.39 -0.44 -2.79
N SER A 20 15.57 -0.50 -2.16
CA SER A 20 16.72 0.33 -2.52
C SER A 20 17.35 -0.04 -3.88
N SER A 21 17.04 -1.22 -4.40
CA SER A 21 17.52 -1.77 -5.67
C SER A 21 16.42 -2.58 -6.34
N GLN A 22 16.57 -2.86 -7.63
CA GLN A 22 15.57 -3.63 -8.40
C GLN A 22 15.31 -5.01 -7.80
N GLU A 23 16.36 -5.70 -7.32
CA GLU A 23 16.25 -7.02 -6.67
C GLU A 23 15.47 -6.99 -5.35
N ARG A 24 15.34 -5.81 -4.74
CA ARG A 24 14.58 -5.58 -3.50
C ARG A 24 13.21 -4.95 -3.76
N THR A 25 12.85 -4.78 -5.02
CA THR A 25 11.57 -4.21 -5.46
C THR A 25 10.71 -5.31 -6.06
N PHE A 26 9.48 -5.41 -5.59
CA PHE A 26 8.52 -6.36 -6.16
C PHE A 26 8.17 -5.95 -7.59
N SER A 27 8.16 -6.90 -8.53
CA SER A 27 7.54 -6.67 -9.83
C SER A 27 6.03 -6.48 -9.67
N LEU A 28 5.37 -5.88 -10.66
CA LEU A 28 3.91 -5.74 -10.65
C LEU A 28 3.23 -7.11 -10.50
N SER A 29 3.64 -8.10 -11.29
CA SER A 29 3.08 -9.46 -11.23
C SER A 29 3.21 -10.14 -9.86
N ILE A 30 4.32 -9.92 -9.15
CA ILE A 30 4.48 -10.47 -7.80
C ILE A 30 3.60 -9.71 -6.81
N ALA A 31 3.49 -8.39 -6.94
CA ALA A 31 2.60 -7.58 -6.10
C ALA A 31 1.13 -7.98 -6.27
N GLU A 32 0.69 -8.20 -7.51
CA GLU A 32 -0.66 -8.68 -7.86
C GLU A 32 -0.95 -10.04 -7.21
N ASN A 33 -0.01 -10.99 -7.33
CA ASN A 33 -0.15 -12.31 -6.70
C ASN A 33 -0.19 -12.23 -5.17
N LEU A 34 0.63 -11.36 -4.56
CA LEU A 34 0.65 -11.15 -3.12
C LEU A 34 -0.69 -10.58 -2.62
N ILE A 35 -1.22 -9.55 -3.30
CA ILE A 35 -2.51 -8.96 -2.96
C ILE A 35 -3.63 -9.99 -3.08
N ALA A 36 -3.69 -10.72 -4.19
CA ALA A 36 -4.69 -11.77 -4.38
C ALA A 36 -4.61 -12.83 -3.28
N LYS A 37 -3.39 -13.20 -2.85
CA LYS A 37 -3.21 -14.16 -1.77
C LYS A 37 -3.68 -13.61 -0.42
N ILE A 38 -3.34 -12.35 -0.08
CA ILE A 38 -3.82 -11.72 1.16
C ILE A 38 -5.35 -11.66 1.18
N GLN A 39 -5.96 -11.23 0.06
CA GLN A 39 -7.41 -11.13 -0.06
C GLN A 39 -8.14 -12.49 0.00
N SER A 40 -7.46 -13.59 -0.34
CA SER A 40 -8.02 -14.93 -0.16
C SER A 40 -8.09 -15.37 1.31
N GLU A 41 -7.34 -14.71 2.20
CA GLU A 41 -7.26 -15.05 3.63
C GLU A 41 -7.98 -14.02 4.52
N THR A 42 -8.16 -12.78 4.05
CA THR A 42 -8.80 -11.71 4.81
C THR A 42 -9.39 -10.61 3.94
N ASP A 43 -10.50 -10.02 4.39
CA ASP A 43 -11.14 -8.85 3.78
C ASP A 43 -10.58 -7.51 4.31
N MET A 44 -9.46 -7.52 5.04
CA MET A 44 -8.87 -6.29 5.59
C MET A 44 -8.37 -5.36 4.46
N PRO A 45 -8.64 -4.03 4.54
CA PRO A 45 -8.11 -3.07 3.58
C PRO A 45 -6.59 -3.14 3.47
N ILE A 46 -6.07 -3.02 2.25
CA ILE A 46 -4.63 -2.98 1.97
C ILE A 46 -4.26 -1.57 1.53
N VAL A 47 -3.27 -0.95 2.16
CA VAL A 47 -2.75 0.37 1.81
C VAL A 47 -1.35 0.24 1.23
N ILE A 48 -1.19 0.60 -0.05
CA ILE A 48 0.11 0.60 -0.72
C ILE A 48 0.90 1.84 -0.28
N VAL A 49 2.04 1.59 0.36
CA VAL A 49 3.02 2.61 0.74
C VAL A 49 4.04 2.73 -0.37
N TYR A 50 4.19 3.94 -0.92
CA TYR A 50 5.09 4.18 -2.06
C TYR A 50 5.81 5.53 -1.93
N GLY A 51 6.99 5.60 -2.54
CA GLY A 51 7.67 6.87 -2.84
C GLY A 51 7.38 7.33 -4.28
N PRO A 52 7.92 8.47 -4.73
CA PRO A 52 7.61 9.03 -6.05
C PRO A 52 7.77 8.07 -7.24
N LYS A 53 8.74 7.14 -7.17
CA LYS A 53 8.98 6.14 -8.24
C LYS A 53 7.96 5.00 -8.29
N GLY A 54 7.24 4.76 -7.19
CA GLY A 54 6.28 3.66 -7.07
C GLY A 54 4.84 4.07 -7.40
N GLU A 55 4.59 5.33 -7.81
CA GLU A 55 3.24 5.85 -7.99
C GLU A 55 2.45 5.10 -9.07
N ASP A 56 3.07 4.84 -10.23
CA ASP A 56 2.41 4.14 -11.33
C ASP A 56 2.00 2.72 -10.93
N LYS A 57 2.87 2.02 -10.17
CA LYS A 57 2.59 0.69 -9.64
C LYS A 57 1.46 0.75 -8.61
N ALA A 58 1.50 1.69 -7.67
CA ALA A 58 0.45 1.84 -6.67
C ALA A 58 -0.91 2.16 -7.31
N ARG A 59 -0.92 3.00 -8.35
CA ARG A 59 -2.13 3.31 -9.11
C ARG A 59 -2.69 2.09 -9.83
N ALA A 60 -1.84 1.34 -10.56
CA ALA A 60 -2.26 0.12 -11.24
C ALA A 60 -2.89 -0.89 -10.27
N LEU A 61 -2.30 -1.10 -9.09
CA LEU A 61 -2.84 -2.03 -8.09
C LEU A 61 -4.19 -1.57 -7.52
N VAL A 62 -4.35 -0.27 -7.24
CA VAL A 62 -5.62 0.30 -6.77
C VAL A 62 -6.72 0.23 -7.83
N ASP A 63 -6.37 0.42 -9.10
CA ASP A 63 -7.33 0.37 -10.21
C ASP A 63 -7.78 -1.07 -10.52
N CYS A 64 -6.91 -2.06 -10.27
CA CYS A 64 -7.18 -3.47 -10.57
C CYS A 64 -7.83 -4.26 -9.42
N TYR A 65 -7.65 -3.84 -8.17
CA TYR A 65 -8.08 -4.60 -6.99
C TYR A 65 -9.00 -3.78 -6.09
N ASN A 66 -10.13 -4.39 -5.72
CA ASN A 66 -11.02 -3.83 -4.71
C ASN A 66 -10.34 -3.80 -3.34
N ASN A 67 -10.75 -2.85 -2.49
CA ASN A 67 -10.26 -2.75 -1.11
C ASN A 67 -8.73 -2.57 -0.98
N VAL A 68 -8.09 -2.11 -2.07
CA VAL A 68 -6.71 -1.67 -2.12
C VAL A 68 -6.69 -0.16 -2.27
N TYR A 69 -5.90 0.50 -1.44
CA TYR A 69 -5.86 1.95 -1.32
C TYR A 69 -4.45 2.47 -1.44
N ARG A 70 -4.36 3.75 -1.76
CA ARG A 70 -3.14 4.54 -1.70
C ARG A 70 -3.47 5.90 -1.09
N LEU A 71 -2.48 6.55 -0.50
CA LEU A 71 -2.66 7.92 -0.05
C LEU A 71 -2.94 8.84 -1.25
N SER A 72 -3.96 9.67 -1.16
CA SER A 72 -4.25 10.71 -2.16
C SER A 72 -3.25 11.87 -2.06
N LEU A 73 -2.75 12.15 -0.85
CA LEU A 73 -1.69 13.11 -0.62
C LEU A 73 -0.37 12.65 -1.24
N SER A 74 0.42 13.59 -1.75
CA SER A 74 1.73 13.30 -2.32
C SER A 74 2.62 12.50 -1.35
N PRO A 75 3.38 11.51 -1.81
CA PRO A 75 4.18 10.67 -0.93
C PRO A 75 5.29 11.47 -0.24
N SER A 76 5.52 11.20 1.04
CA SER A 76 6.67 11.69 1.80
C SER A 76 7.03 10.70 2.90
N ILE A 77 8.28 10.71 3.35
CA ILE A 77 8.76 9.81 4.42
C ILE A 77 7.88 9.92 5.67
N LYS A 78 7.50 11.15 6.06
CA LYS A 78 6.63 11.38 7.23
C LYS A 78 5.25 10.75 7.05
N ARG A 79 4.68 10.82 5.83
CA ARG A 79 3.37 10.23 5.52
C ARG A 79 3.44 8.71 5.48
N SER A 80 4.46 8.14 4.84
CA SER A 80 4.71 6.69 4.84
C SER A 80 4.86 6.14 6.26
N ALA A 81 5.65 6.82 7.11
CA ALA A 81 5.81 6.43 8.50
C ALA A 81 4.50 6.51 9.30
N ALA A 82 3.65 7.51 9.02
CA ALA A 82 2.35 7.64 9.66
C ALA A 82 1.40 6.50 9.25
N ILE A 83 1.38 6.10 7.97
CA ILE A 83 0.59 4.96 7.49
C ILE A 83 1.04 3.68 8.20
N ILE A 84 2.35 3.41 8.22
CA ILE A 84 2.91 2.20 8.84
C ILE A 84 2.62 2.16 10.34
N LYS A 85 2.79 3.29 11.04
CA LYS A 85 2.59 3.39 12.49
C LYS A 85 1.18 3.03 12.92
N ASP A 86 0.17 3.45 12.16
CA ASP A 86 -1.24 3.26 12.48
C ASP A 86 -1.82 1.97 11.83
N ALA A 87 -1.00 1.19 11.10
CA ALA A 87 -1.42 -0.06 10.46
C ALA A 87 -1.58 -1.20 11.48
N TYR A 88 -2.49 -2.15 11.19
CA TYR A 88 -2.61 -3.39 11.96
C TYR A 88 -1.41 -4.32 11.72
N MET A 89 -0.94 -4.37 10.47
CA MET A 89 0.23 -5.11 10.02
C MET A 89 0.94 -4.32 8.92
N ALA A 90 2.27 -4.38 8.87
CA ALA A 90 3.10 -3.69 7.88
C ALA A 90 4.28 -4.56 7.43
#